data_AF-A0A3D8SGT8-F1
#
_entry.id   AF-A0A3D8SGT8-F1
#
_cell.length_a   1.000
_cell.length_b   1.000
_cell.length_c   1.000
_cell.angle_alpha   90.00
_cell.angle_beta   90.00
_cell.angle_gamma   90.00
#
_symmetry.space_group_name_H-M   'P 1'
#
loop_
_entity.id
_entity.type
_entity.pdbx_description
1 polymer ?
#
loop_
_entity_poly.entity_id
_entity_poly.type
_entity_poly.pdbx_seq_one_letter_code
_entity_poly.pdbx_strand_id
1 'polypeptide(L)'
;MASVLPGIRRAAPKLSKDFFICHRCRSTPSPTLRKVQALGNGFRSNNVRFFNTAAVPGANPNSVFTKASPLASLSQNIAQTGAKEHGVKQSSFPATSSKSVAYWLLGSAASVFGIVVFGGLTRLTESGLSITEWKPVTGSLPPMSAADWESEFTKYRASPEFKLLNPHMTLEEFKKIYFMEWGHRLWGRFVGLSFVLPAIYFVARRKVSKSMAFKLLGISGLIGVQGALGWWMVKSGLKDDLFAPGSHPRVSQYRLTAHLGAAFLCYTAMLWNGLSILRDNRLVSNPARGLEKLTQLSSPQLSFFRKSVAGLALLVFITAMSGGLVAGLDAGMIYNEFPRMGKGFAPPKSELFDKFYSRKEDGSDIWWRNMLENPSTVQLDHRILATTTFTVILSLWAYTRYSSKVRAALPKAARKGMLGVVHLVLMQAALGISTLIYLVPIPLAAAHQAGSIALLSGVLVLGNRVWVPRSSLRLVQNSLKQASGAKPVGPKAMRADLKALQRNGPIVRSS
;
A
#
# COMPACT_ATOMS: atom_id res chain seq x y z
N MET A 1 -50.58 20.01 1.44
CA MET A 1 -51.96 19.99 1.99
C MET A 1 -52.70 18.87 1.29
N ALA A 2 -53.44 17.96 1.91
CA ALA A 2 -53.62 17.59 3.32
C ALA A 2 -53.78 16.04 3.40
N SER A 3 -53.19 15.34 4.38
CA SER A 3 -53.85 14.81 5.61
C SER A 3 -52.80 14.14 6.57
N VAL A 4 -52.95 13.85 7.89
CA VAL A 4 -54.09 13.50 8.81
C VAL A 4 -54.43 11.99 8.70
N LEU A 5 -54.25 11.04 9.65
CA LEU A 5 -54.01 10.91 11.13
C LEU A 5 -53.28 9.53 11.45
N PRO A 6 -53.10 9.03 12.71
CA PRO A 6 -52.43 9.60 13.92
C PRO A 6 -51.56 8.60 14.77
N GLY A 7 -50.73 9.11 15.71
CA GLY A 7 -50.25 8.43 16.95
C GLY A 7 -49.22 7.29 16.79
N ILE A 8 -48.19 7.07 17.63
CA ILE A 8 -47.85 7.38 19.04
C ILE A 8 -46.31 7.60 19.08
N ARG A 9 -45.71 8.74 19.45
CA ARG A 9 -45.51 9.40 20.77
C ARG A 9 -44.80 8.60 21.89
N ARG A 10 -43.49 8.93 22.06
CA ARG A 10 -42.65 9.09 23.29
C ARG A 10 -41.41 8.17 23.28
N ALA A 11 -40.21 8.58 23.72
CA ALA A 11 -39.78 9.82 24.38
C ALA A 11 -38.34 10.25 23.99
N ALA A 12 -38.08 11.55 24.08
CA ALA A 12 -36.76 12.10 24.43
C ALA A 12 -36.91 12.81 25.80
N PRO A 13 -35.83 13.05 26.55
CA PRO A 13 -35.36 14.44 26.58
C PRO A 13 -33.85 14.69 26.79
N LYS A 14 -33.42 15.83 26.20
CA LYS A 14 -32.52 16.89 26.74
C LYS A 14 -31.03 16.65 27.02
N LEU A 15 -30.26 17.47 26.30
CA LEU A 15 -28.93 18.02 26.59
C LEU A 15 -28.77 18.72 27.96
N SER A 16 -27.58 18.59 28.55
CA SER A 16 -26.68 19.68 29.01
C SER A 16 -25.27 19.08 29.24
N LYS A 17 -24.20 19.58 28.63
CA LYS A 17 -23.28 20.62 29.15
C LYS A 17 -22.81 20.39 30.60
N ASP A 18 -21.57 19.92 30.74
CA ASP A 18 -20.43 20.55 31.46
C ASP A 18 -19.28 19.51 31.56
N PHE A 19 -18.08 19.75 31.02
CA PHE A 19 -17.00 20.66 31.44
C PHE A 19 -16.29 20.26 32.76
N PHE A 20 -14.95 20.27 32.71
CA PHE A 20 -13.98 20.02 33.79
C PHE A 20 -13.89 18.62 34.42
N ILE A 21 -12.96 17.80 33.91
CA ILE A 21 -12.17 16.86 34.74
C ILE A 21 -10.68 17.15 34.53
N CYS A 22 -9.98 17.45 35.62
CA CYS A 22 -8.58 17.86 35.61
C CYS A 22 -7.63 16.65 35.53
N HIS A 23 -6.74 16.63 34.54
CA HIS A 23 -5.79 15.53 34.33
C HIS A 23 -4.54 15.55 35.23
N ARG A 24 -4.50 16.41 36.28
CA ARG A 24 -3.28 16.70 37.06
C ARG A 24 -3.19 16.05 38.45
N CYS A 25 -4.13 15.17 38.82
CA CYS A 25 -4.21 14.54 40.14
C CYS A 25 -3.77 13.06 40.18
N ARG A 26 -2.77 12.64 39.38
CA ARG A 26 -2.22 11.26 39.45
C ARG A 26 -0.70 11.14 39.28
N SER A 27 0.00 11.94 40.07
CA SER A 27 1.39 11.79 40.51
C SER A 27 1.37 12.26 41.96
N THR A 28 1.78 11.51 42.99
CA THR A 28 3.15 11.02 43.26
C THR A 28 3.15 9.61 43.97
N PRO A 29 4.28 9.04 44.48
CA PRO A 29 4.50 7.59 44.45
C PRO A 29 4.25 6.83 45.77
N SER A 30 4.26 5.49 45.70
CA SER A 30 4.47 4.60 46.85
C SER A 30 5.86 3.96 46.81
N PRO A 31 6.47 3.64 47.98
CA PRO A 31 7.91 3.45 48.10
C PRO A 31 8.40 2.02 47.79
N THR A 32 9.67 1.93 47.39
CA THR A 32 10.45 0.69 47.35
C THR A 32 10.91 0.27 48.73
N LEU A 33 10.65 -0.98 49.14
CA LEU A 33 11.31 -1.61 50.30
C LEU A 33 11.97 -2.95 49.92
N ARG A 34 13.03 -3.28 50.66
CA ARG A 34 14.04 -4.31 50.34
C ARG A 34 13.60 -5.75 50.68
N LYS A 35 14.29 -6.70 50.04
CA LYS A 35 14.44 -8.11 50.44
C LYS A 35 14.58 -8.32 51.96
N VAL A 36 13.91 -9.35 52.48
CA VAL A 36 14.39 -10.23 53.55
C VAL A 36 14.09 -11.69 53.16
N GLN A 37 14.96 -12.64 53.52
CA GLN A 37 14.79 -14.09 53.31
C GLN A 37 14.19 -14.75 54.57
N ALA A 38 13.39 -15.80 54.40
CA ALA A 38 13.72 -17.18 54.82
C ALA A 38 12.47 -18.06 55.02
N LEU A 39 12.62 -19.36 54.69
CA LEU A 39 11.77 -20.52 55.11
C LEU A 39 10.28 -20.46 54.70
N GLY A 40 9.57 -21.56 54.45
CA GLY A 40 9.92 -22.99 54.42
C GLY A 40 8.61 -23.80 54.31
N ASN A 41 8.65 -24.98 53.66
CA ASN A 41 7.51 -25.87 53.37
C ASN A 41 6.44 -25.30 52.39
N GLY A 42 5.83 -26.07 51.48
CA GLY A 42 6.09 -27.48 51.12
C GLY A 42 4.80 -28.27 50.92
N PHE A 43 4.37 -28.46 49.66
CA PHE A 43 3.48 -29.56 49.27
C PHE A 43 3.83 -30.03 47.86
N ARG A 44 4.00 -31.34 47.69
CA ARG A 44 4.45 -31.99 46.45
C ARG A 44 3.33 -32.79 45.80
N SER A 45 3.44 -32.92 44.47
CA SER A 45 2.58 -33.74 43.62
C SER A 45 2.59 -35.24 43.99
N ASN A 46 1.42 -35.88 43.95
CA ASN A 46 1.29 -37.34 43.86
C ASN A 46 1.13 -37.77 42.39
N ASN A 47 2.08 -38.56 41.90
CA ASN A 47 1.89 -39.37 40.69
C ASN A 47 1.29 -40.72 41.08
N VAL A 48 0.33 -41.22 40.30
CA VAL A 48 -0.07 -42.63 40.36
C VAL A 48 0.72 -43.42 39.30
N ARG A 49 1.56 -44.35 39.75
CA ARG A 49 2.13 -45.43 38.93
C ARG A 49 1.75 -46.75 39.58
N PHE A 50 1.10 -47.63 38.83
CA PHE A 50 0.95 -49.03 39.24
C PHE A 50 2.12 -49.85 38.69
N PHE A 51 2.87 -50.47 39.59
CA PHE A 51 3.73 -51.61 39.31
C PHE A 51 3.10 -52.84 39.97
N ASN A 52 2.86 -53.89 39.21
CA ASN A 52 2.52 -55.20 39.75
C ASN A 52 3.71 -56.14 39.56
N THR A 53 4.24 -56.68 40.65
CA THR A 53 5.15 -57.83 40.65
C THR A 53 4.87 -58.72 41.85
N ALA A 54 4.31 -59.90 41.59
CA ALA A 54 4.37 -61.07 42.46
C ALA A 54 4.31 -62.31 41.56
N ALA A 55 5.22 -63.27 41.75
CA ALA A 55 5.20 -64.59 41.13
C ALA A 55 4.50 -65.59 42.11
N VAL A 56 4.33 -66.91 41.93
CA VAL A 56 4.96 -68.05 41.21
C VAL A 56 3.86 -69.17 41.18
N PRO A 57 4.04 -70.47 40.77
CA PRO A 57 4.64 -71.13 39.59
C PRO A 57 3.64 -71.87 38.67
N GLY A 58 4.11 -72.36 37.51
CA GLY A 58 3.85 -73.75 37.09
C GLY A 58 2.93 -74.03 35.89
N ALA A 59 3.26 -75.15 35.20
CA ALA A 59 2.49 -75.88 34.19
C ALA A 59 2.42 -75.38 32.72
N ASN A 60 2.63 -76.37 31.84
CA ASN A 60 2.73 -76.43 30.37
C ASN A 60 1.77 -75.58 29.49
N PRO A 61 2.15 -75.34 28.21
CA PRO A 61 1.28 -74.73 27.21
C PRO A 61 0.39 -75.75 26.49
N ASN A 62 -0.91 -75.46 26.36
CA ASN A 62 -1.67 -75.70 25.12
C ASN A 62 -3.08 -75.08 25.12
N SER A 63 -3.46 -74.55 23.96
CA SER A 63 -4.84 -74.31 23.46
C SER A 63 -5.96 -73.85 24.44
N VAL A 64 -6.33 -72.57 24.37
CA VAL A 64 -7.76 -72.16 24.45
C VAL A 64 -8.06 -71.04 23.44
N PHE A 65 -8.98 -71.31 22.51
CA PHE A 65 -9.64 -70.29 21.69
C PHE A 65 -10.45 -69.34 22.59
N THR A 66 -10.17 -68.03 22.59
CA THR A 66 -11.09 -67.03 23.13
C THR A 66 -11.68 -66.18 22.00
N LYS A 67 -13.00 -66.31 21.81
CA LYS A 67 -13.78 -65.58 20.80
C LYS A 67 -13.61 -64.08 21.02
N ALA A 68 -13.28 -63.34 19.96
CA ALA A 68 -13.27 -61.88 20.01
C ALA A 68 -14.67 -61.37 20.36
N SER A 69 -14.79 -60.65 21.48
CA SER A 69 -16.07 -60.04 21.89
C SER A 69 -16.54 -59.05 20.82
N PRO A 70 -17.83 -59.06 20.40
CA PRO A 70 -18.34 -58.10 19.42
C PRO A 70 -18.22 -56.65 19.90
N LEU A 71 -18.13 -56.40 21.21
CA LEU A 71 -17.86 -55.06 21.75
C LEU A 71 -16.40 -54.62 21.54
N ALA A 72 -15.45 -55.55 21.45
CA ALA A 72 -14.05 -55.23 21.13
C ALA A 72 -13.86 -54.92 19.64
N SER A 73 -14.58 -55.62 18.75
CA SER A 73 -14.59 -55.26 17.33
C SER A 73 -15.36 -53.95 17.09
N LEU A 74 -16.43 -53.68 17.84
CA LEU A 74 -17.14 -52.40 17.79
C LEU A 74 -16.29 -51.23 18.30
N SER A 75 -15.53 -51.40 19.41
CA SER A 75 -14.64 -50.34 19.90
C SER A 75 -13.45 -50.08 18.98
N GLN A 76 -12.89 -51.12 18.34
CA GLN A 76 -11.89 -50.95 17.28
C GLN A 76 -12.46 -50.26 16.04
N ASN A 77 -13.69 -50.60 15.62
CA ASN A 77 -14.35 -49.93 14.50
C ASN A 77 -14.66 -48.46 14.82
N ILE A 78 -15.18 -48.15 16.01
CA ILE A 78 -15.44 -46.77 16.46
C ILE A 78 -14.13 -45.97 16.59
N ALA A 79 -13.04 -46.61 17.06
CA ALA A 79 -11.72 -45.98 17.08
C ALA A 79 -11.17 -45.73 15.67
N GLN A 80 -11.40 -46.64 14.70
CA GLN A 80 -10.97 -46.47 13.31
C GLN A 80 -11.83 -45.47 12.53
N THR A 81 -13.14 -45.36 12.79
CA THR A 81 -13.99 -44.31 12.20
C THR A 81 -13.69 -42.95 12.83
N GLY A 82 -13.57 -42.87 14.15
CA GLY A 82 -13.15 -41.65 14.86
C GLY A 82 -11.77 -41.13 14.44
N ALA A 83 -10.81 -42.04 14.17
CA ALA A 83 -9.49 -41.67 13.65
C ALA A 83 -9.50 -41.19 12.18
N LYS A 84 -10.53 -41.52 11.38
CA LYS A 84 -10.68 -41.02 10.01
C LYS A 84 -11.28 -39.61 9.95
N GLU A 85 -11.97 -39.14 10.98
CA GLU A 85 -12.63 -37.83 11.03
C GLU A 85 -11.78 -36.68 11.63
N HIS A 86 -10.46 -36.82 11.67
CA HIS A 86 -9.54 -35.67 11.74
C HIS A 86 -9.00 -35.29 10.36
N GLY A 87 -9.88 -35.34 9.37
CA GLY A 87 -9.70 -34.68 8.09
C GLY A 87 -9.53 -33.18 8.30
N VAL A 88 -8.29 -32.70 8.19
CA VAL A 88 -7.95 -31.26 8.20
C VAL A 88 -8.86 -30.56 7.19
N LYS A 89 -9.81 -29.73 7.67
CA LYS A 89 -10.79 -29.01 6.83
C LYS A 89 -10.06 -28.34 5.67
N GLN A 90 -10.14 -28.94 4.48
CA GLN A 90 -9.45 -28.41 3.31
C GLN A 90 -10.08 -27.06 2.96
N SER A 91 -9.23 -26.03 2.90
CA SER A 91 -9.65 -24.70 2.50
C SER A 91 -10.22 -24.76 1.08
N SER A 92 -11.47 -24.34 0.90
CA SER A 92 -12.12 -24.22 -0.42
C SER A 92 -11.52 -23.15 -1.34
N PHE A 93 -10.45 -22.48 -0.91
CA PHE A 93 -9.60 -21.63 -1.75
C PHE A 93 -8.30 -22.34 -2.14
N PRO A 94 -7.83 -22.18 -3.39
CA PRO A 94 -6.57 -22.75 -3.86
C PRO A 94 -5.35 -22.17 -3.14
N ALA A 95 -4.23 -22.91 -3.19
CA ALA A 95 -2.96 -22.50 -2.58
C ALA A 95 -2.32 -21.29 -3.30
N THR A 96 -2.37 -21.26 -4.63
CA THR A 96 -1.96 -20.13 -5.48
C THR A 96 -3.19 -19.43 -6.07
N SER A 97 -3.00 -18.18 -6.52
CA SER A 97 -3.99 -17.50 -7.36
C SER A 97 -3.67 -17.72 -8.83
N SER A 98 -4.67 -17.74 -9.69
CA SER A 98 -4.50 -17.98 -11.14
C SER A 98 -3.73 -16.84 -11.84
N LYS A 99 -3.04 -17.17 -12.94
CA LYS A 99 -2.30 -16.18 -13.75
C LYS A 99 -3.23 -15.11 -14.37
N SER A 100 -4.49 -15.43 -14.69
CA SER A 100 -5.44 -14.46 -15.24
C SER A 100 -5.73 -13.31 -14.28
N VAL A 101 -5.88 -13.59 -12.99
CA VAL A 101 -5.99 -12.55 -11.94
C VAL A 101 -4.75 -11.67 -11.92
N ALA A 102 -3.56 -12.25 -12.16
CA ALA A 102 -2.33 -11.48 -12.18
C ALA A 102 -2.27 -10.49 -13.36
N TYR A 103 -2.62 -10.93 -14.57
CA TYR A 103 -2.67 -10.06 -15.74
C TYR A 103 -3.75 -8.98 -15.61
N TRP A 104 -4.93 -9.32 -15.07
CA TRP A 104 -5.98 -8.34 -14.77
C TRP A 104 -5.53 -7.31 -13.71
N LEU A 105 -4.82 -7.71 -12.65
CA LEU A 105 -4.23 -6.78 -11.68
C LEU A 105 -3.19 -5.85 -12.31
N LEU A 106 -2.37 -6.36 -13.24
CA LEU A 106 -1.39 -5.55 -13.96
C LEU A 106 -2.04 -4.58 -14.96
N GLY A 107 -3.10 -5.01 -15.66
CA GLY A 107 -3.91 -4.13 -16.52
C GLY A 107 -4.66 -3.06 -15.72
N SER A 108 -5.19 -3.42 -14.55
CA SER A 108 -5.81 -2.46 -13.61
C SER A 108 -4.77 -1.45 -13.12
N ALA A 109 -3.56 -1.90 -12.76
CA ALA A 109 -2.47 -1.00 -12.40
C ALA A 109 -2.09 -0.06 -13.57
N ALA A 110 -2.00 -0.57 -14.81
CA ALA A 110 -1.76 0.27 -15.98
C ALA A 110 -2.86 1.31 -16.21
N SER A 111 -4.13 0.97 -15.97
CA SER A 111 -5.22 1.96 -15.99
C SER A 111 -5.11 3.00 -14.86
N VAL A 112 -4.66 2.60 -13.67
CA VAL A 112 -4.40 3.54 -12.56
C VAL A 112 -3.20 4.45 -12.88
N PHE A 113 -2.17 3.95 -13.57
CA PHE A 113 -1.07 4.78 -14.08
C PHE A 113 -1.60 5.83 -15.07
N GLY A 114 -2.42 5.40 -16.05
CA GLY A 114 -3.00 6.28 -17.06
C GLY A 114 -3.84 7.40 -16.46
N ILE A 115 -4.79 7.07 -15.58
CA ILE A 115 -5.64 8.07 -14.92
C ILE A 115 -4.85 8.99 -13.97
N VAL A 116 -3.77 8.52 -13.34
CA VAL A 116 -2.87 9.39 -12.55
C VAL A 116 -2.21 10.45 -13.45
N VAL A 117 -1.66 10.06 -14.60
CA VAL A 117 -1.08 11.03 -15.55
C VAL A 117 -2.14 11.97 -16.10
N PHE A 118 -3.32 11.45 -16.45
CA PHE A 118 -4.43 12.25 -16.96
C PHE A 118 -4.97 13.23 -15.91
N GLY A 119 -5.04 12.85 -14.63
CA GLY A 119 -5.39 13.76 -13.53
C GLY A 119 -4.32 14.82 -13.26
N GLY A 120 -3.04 14.50 -13.49
CA GLY A 120 -1.96 15.48 -13.52
C GLY A 120 -2.20 16.54 -14.60
N LEU A 121 -2.54 16.11 -15.83
CA LEU A 121 -2.94 17.03 -16.90
C LEU A 121 -4.16 17.86 -16.50
N THR A 122 -5.23 17.26 -15.98
CA THR A 122 -6.44 17.98 -15.51
C THR A 122 -6.12 19.07 -14.45
N ARG A 123 -5.09 18.88 -13.61
CA ARG A 123 -4.62 19.94 -12.69
C ARG A 123 -3.78 21.00 -13.41
N LEU A 124 -2.86 20.59 -14.29
CA LEU A 124 -1.95 21.47 -15.04
C LEU A 124 -2.68 22.33 -16.08
N THR A 125 -3.83 21.89 -16.58
CA THR A 125 -4.75 22.67 -17.44
C THR A 125 -5.85 23.38 -16.66
N GLU A 126 -5.69 23.48 -15.33
CA GLU A 126 -6.62 24.14 -14.38
C GLU A 126 -8.09 23.75 -14.58
N SER A 127 -8.32 22.48 -14.94
CA SER A 127 -9.65 21.98 -15.32
C SER A 127 -10.38 21.31 -14.15
N GLY A 128 -9.71 21.09 -13.03
CA GLY A 128 -10.18 20.26 -11.91
C GLY A 128 -11.35 20.80 -11.07
N LEU A 129 -11.90 21.97 -11.43
CA LEU A 129 -13.05 22.62 -10.78
C LEU A 129 -14.16 23.05 -11.77
N SER A 130 -14.03 22.69 -13.06
CA SER A 130 -15.00 23.02 -14.11
C SER A 130 -16.38 22.38 -13.90
N ILE A 131 -16.45 21.22 -13.24
CA ILE A 131 -17.68 20.46 -12.97
C ILE A 131 -18.02 20.57 -11.48
N THR A 132 -18.82 21.57 -11.13
CA THR A 132 -19.17 21.88 -9.73
C THR A 132 -20.07 20.82 -9.07
N GLU A 133 -20.80 20.04 -9.87
CA GLU A 133 -21.76 19.04 -9.38
C GLU A 133 -21.15 17.64 -9.21
N TRP A 134 -21.67 16.91 -8.22
CA TRP A 134 -21.34 15.50 -7.99
C TRP A 134 -22.50 14.60 -8.42
N LYS A 135 -22.48 14.18 -9.69
CA LYS A 135 -23.44 13.25 -10.29
C LYS A 135 -22.76 11.91 -10.65
N PRO A 136 -22.68 10.91 -9.74
CA PRO A 136 -21.94 9.68 -9.99
C PRO A 136 -22.44 8.86 -11.18
N VAL A 137 -23.76 8.79 -11.38
CA VAL A 137 -24.39 7.99 -12.44
C VAL A 137 -24.71 8.86 -13.66
N THR A 138 -25.60 9.85 -13.52
CA THR A 138 -26.09 10.68 -14.62
C THR A 138 -25.01 11.54 -15.27
N GLY A 139 -24.02 12.02 -14.52
CA GLY A 139 -22.86 12.75 -15.04
C GLY A 139 -21.82 11.88 -15.77
N SER A 140 -22.21 10.69 -16.24
CA SER A 140 -21.40 9.85 -17.14
C SER A 140 -21.60 10.20 -18.61
N LEU A 141 -22.73 10.82 -18.95
CA LEU A 141 -22.94 11.49 -20.25
C LEU A 141 -22.47 12.96 -20.12
N PRO A 142 -21.88 13.55 -21.17
CA PRO A 142 -21.61 14.99 -21.21
C PRO A 142 -22.89 15.76 -21.56
N PRO A 143 -22.89 17.10 -21.49
CA PRO A 143 -23.99 17.93 -21.99
C PRO A 143 -24.23 17.69 -23.48
N MET A 144 -25.47 17.38 -23.87
CA MET A 144 -25.82 16.94 -25.22
C MET A 144 -26.50 18.02 -26.06
N SER A 145 -27.11 19.03 -25.43
CA SER A 145 -27.75 20.17 -26.10
C SER A 145 -27.04 21.50 -25.77
N ALA A 146 -27.30 22.53 -26.56
CA ALA A 146 -26.81 23.89 -26.29
C ALA A 146 -27.32 24.44 -24.94
N ALA A 147 -28.57 24.09 -24.55
CA ALA A 147 -29.14 24.48 -23.27
C ALA A 147 -28.45 23.81 -22.07
N ASP A 148 -28.05 22.54 -22.20
CA ASP A 148 -27.27 21.84 -21.17
C ASP A 148 -25.89 22.50 -21.00
N TRP A 149 -25.22 22.83 -22.11
CA TRP A 149 -23.93 23.51 -22.10
C TRP A 149 -23.99 24.87 -21.42
N GLU A 150 -25.01 25.69 -21.73
CA GLU A 150 -25.18 27.00 -21.10
C GLU A 150 -25.58 26.88 -19.62
N SER A 151 -26.28 25.81 -19.22
CA SER A 151 -26.58 25.51 -17.81
C SER A 151 -25.31 25.19 -17.01
N GLU A 152 -24.47 24.29 -17.51
CA GLU A 152 -23.19 23.95 -16.86
C GLU A 152 -22.24 25.15 -16.85
N PHE A 153 -22.16 25.91 -17.94
CA PHE A 153 -21.34 27.13 -18.00
C PHE A 153 -21.85 28.22 -17.06
N THR A 154 -23.17 28.35 -16.86
CA THR A 154 -23.75 29.27 -15.86
C THR A 154 -23.34 28.89 -14.43
N LYS A 155 -23.27 27.58 -14.11
CA LYS A 155 -22.74 27.12 -12.81
C LYS A 155 -21.26 27.43 -12.68
N TYR A 156 -20.49 27.31 -13.76
CA TYR A 156 -19.08 27.70 -13.78
C TYR A 156 -18.88 29.20 -13.57
N ARG A 157 -19.64 30.06 -14.26
CA ARG A 157 -19.63 31.53 -14.09
C ARG A 157 -19.94 31.98 -12.65
N ALA A 158 -20.74 31.20 -11.92
CA ALA A 158 -21.02 31.47 -10.50
C ALA A 158 -19.82 31.17 -9.57
N SER A 159 -18.87 30.32 -9.99
CA SER A 159 -17.75 29.85 -9.18
C SER A 159 -16.71 30.95 -8.85
N PRO A 160 -15.91 30.77 -7.77
CA PRO A 160 -14.76 31.63 -7.50
C PRO A 160 -13.70 31.61 -8.61
N GLU A 161 -13.48 30.45 -9.25
CA GLU A 161 -12.45 30.25 -10.28
C GLU A 161 -12.73 31.10 -11.53
N PHE A 162 -13.96 31.09 -12.05
CA PHE A 162 -14.35 31.97 -13.15
C PHE A 162 -14.19 33.45 -12.77
N LYS A 163 -14.65 33.85 -11.58
CA LYS A 163 -14.64 35.26 -11.16
C LYS A 163 -13.23 35.84 -10.94
N LEU A 164 -12.28 35.02 -10.48
CA LEU A 164 -10.94 35.47 -10.08
C LEU A 164 -9.84 35.14 -11.09
N LEU A 165 -9.96 34.03 -11.83
CA LEU A 165 -8.92 33.57 -12.77
C LEU A 165 -9.36 33.64 -14.23
N ASN A 166 -10.63 33.34 -14.52
CA ASN A 166 -11.14 33.16 -15.89
C ASN A 166 -12.33 34.08 -16.28
N PRO A 167 -12.37 35.38 -15.92
CA PRO A 167 -13.59 36.21 -16.02
C PRO A 167 -14.07 36.49 -17.44
N HIS A 168 -13.21 36.25 -18.44
CA HIS A 168 -13.49 36.45 -19.87
C HIS A 168 -13.58 35.14 -20.67
N MET A 169 -13.56 33.98 -20.00
CA MET A 169 -13.58 32.68 -20.67
C MET A 169 -14.87 32.49 -21.48
N THR A 170 -14.72 32.02 -22.71
CA THR A 170 -15.84 31.71 -23.62
C THR A 170 -16.40 30.30 -23.40
N LEU A 171 -17.60 30.02 -23.92
CA LEU A 171 -18.20 28.69 -23.86
C LEU A 171 -17.34 27.62 -24.54
N GLU A 172 -16.64 27.96 -25.63
CA GLU A 172 -15.75 27.01 -26.35
C GLU A 172 -14.46 26.71 -25.58
N GLU A 173 -13.98 27.64 -24.75
CA GLU A 173 -12.87 27.40 -23.83
C GLU A 173 -13.32 26.59 -22.61
N PHE A 174 -14.50 26.91 -22.06
CA PHE A 174 -15.12 26.13 -20.99
C PHE A 174 -15.31 24.66 -21.39
N LYS A 175 -15.78 24.38 -22.62
CA LYS A 175 -15.89 23.01 -23.14
C LYS A 175 -14.57 22.22 -23.05
N LYS A 176 -13.42 22.86 -23.32
CA LYS A 176 -12.10 22.19 -23.28
C LYS A 176 -11.77 21.72 -21.86
N ILE A 177 -11.90 22.61 -20.86
CA ILE A 177 -11.65 22.25 -19.46
C ILE A 177 -12.69 21.24 -18.94
N TYR A 178 -13.97 21.41 -19.33
CA TYR A 178 -15.05 20.48 -18.99
C TYR A 178 -14.76 19.06 -19.49
N PHE A 179 -14.35 18.89 -20.76
CA PHE A 179 -14.04 17.58 -21.31
C PHE A 179 -12.81 16.92 -20.66
N MET A 180 -11.80 17.71 -20.27
CA MET A 180 -10.66 17.21 -19.50
C MET A 180 -11.10 16.66 -18.13
N GLU A 181 -11.95 17.38 -17.40
CA GLU A 181 -12.41 16.92 -16.09
C GLU A 181 -13.43 15.78 -16.18
N TRP A 182 -14.39 15.88 -17.10
CA TRP A 182 -15.39 14.85 -17.38
C TRP A 182 -14.72 13.53 -17.77
N GLY A 183 -13.72 13.58 -18.66
CA GLY A 183 -12.95 12.41 -19.08
C GLY A 183 -12.21 11.75 -17.91
N HIS A 184 -11.63 12.56 -17.01
CA HIS A 184 -10.94 12.05 -15.82
C HIS A 184 -11.92 11.37 -14.86
N ARG A 185 -13.06 12.01 -14.59
CA ARG A 185 -14.14 11.45 -13.76
C ARG A 185 -14.73 10.18 -14.36
N LEU A 186 -14.95 10.13 -15.68
CA LEU A 186 -15.45 8.94 -16.39
C LEU A 186 -14.45 7.79 -16.34
N TRP A 187 -13.15 8.05 -16.55
CA TRP A 187 -12.12 7.03 -16.39
C TRP A 187 -12.08 6.52 -14.95
N GLY A 188 -12.27 7.39 -13.95
CA GLY A 188 -12.36 7.00 -12.53
C GLY A 188 -13.50 6.01 -12.27
N ARG A 189 -14.68 6.26 -12.83
CA ARG A 189 -15.82 5.33 -12.79
C ARG A 189 -15.48 4.00 -13.48
N PHE A 190 -14.85 4.05 -14.66
CA PHE A 190 -14.42 2.86 -15.39
C PHE A 190 -13.42 2.01 -14.59
N VAL A 191 -12.41 2.62 -13.95
CA VAL A 191 -11.47 1.93 -13.05
C VAL A 191 -12.22 1.24 -11.90
N GLY A 192 -13.21 1.92 -11.31
CA GLY A 192 -14.08 1.35 -10.28
C GLY A 192 -14.79 0.08 -10.73
N LEU A 193 -15.53 0.15 -11.83
CA LEU A 193 -16.32 -0.99 -12.33
C LEU A 193 -15.46 -2.13 -12.88
N SER A 194 -14.43 -1.80 -13.69
CA SER A 194 -13.49 -2.77 -14.27
C SER A 194 -12.58 -3.46 -13.23
N PHE A 195 -12.48 -2.90 -12.02
CA PHE A 195 -11.87 -3.60 -10.89
C PHE A 195 -12.89 -4.41 -10.08
N VAL A 196 -13.97 -3.77 -9.59
CA VAL A 196 -14.86 -4.39 -8.60
C VAL A 196 -15.61 -5.60 -9.17
N LEU A 197 -16.10 -5.52 -10.42
CA LEU A 197 -16.86 -6.62 -11.02
C LEU A 197 -16.00 -7.88 -11.26
N PRO A 198 -14.79 -7.81 -11.88
CA PRO A 198 -13.92 -8.97 -11.96
C PRO A 198 -13.40 -9.45 -10.60
N ALA A 199 -13.16 -8.55 -9.63
CA ALA A 199 -12.74 -8.95 -8.28
C ALA A 199 -13.78 -9.87 -7.61
N ILE A 200 -15.07 -9.50 -7.66
CA ILE A 200 -16.18 -10.32 -7.16
C ILE A 200 -16.21 -11.67 -7.88
N TYR A 201 -16.17 -11.66 -9.22
CA TYR A 201 -16.14 -12.88 -10.04
C TYR A 201 -14.97 -13.81 -9.68
N PHE A 202 -13.76 -13.28 -9.54
CA PHE A 202 -12.57 -14.09 -9.23
C PHE A 202 -12.61 -14.70 -7.83
N VAL A 203 -13.16 -13.99 -6.84
CA VAL A 203 -13.37 -14.51 -5.49
C VAL A 203 -14.47 -15.58 -5.48
N ALA A 204 -15.62 -15.31 -6.10
CA ALA A 204 -16.75 -16.23 -6.18
C ALA A 204 -16.37 -17.54 -6.89
N ARG A 205 -15.67 -17.47 -8.03
CA ARG A 205 -15.17 -18.63 -8.79
C ARG A 205 -13.89 -19.25 -8.22
N ARG A 206 -13.48 -18.88 -6.99
CA ARG A 206 -12.29 -19.41 -6.28
C ARG A 206 -10.99 -19.36 -7.10
N LYS A 207 -10.85 -18.41 -8.03
CA LYS A 207 -9.65 -18.21 -8.88
C LYS A 207 -8.48 -17.54 -8.13
N VAL A 208 -8.65 -17.25 -6.85
CA VAL A 208 -7.70 -16.59 -5.94
C VAL A 208 -7.56 -17.35 -4.62
N SER A 209 -6.39 -17.25 -3.99
CA SER A 209 -6.17 -17.81 -2.65
C SER A 209 -6.87 -16.96 -1.57
N LYS A 210 -7.14 -17.55 -0.39
CA LYS A 210 -7.83 -16.85 0.72
C LYS A 210 -7.18 -15.51 1.09
N SER A 211 -5.84 -15.46 1.13
CA SER A 211 -5.12 -14.21 1.41
C SER A 211 -5.26 -13.17 0.29
N MET A 212 -5.35 -13.60 -0.97
CA MET A 212 -5.56 -12.69 -2.09
C MET A 212 -6.99 -12.14 -2.11
N ALA A 213 -8.01 -12.91 -1.73
CA ALA A 213 -9.38 -12.42 -1.60
C ALA A 213 -9.50 -11.21 -0.65
N PHE A 214 -8.88 -11.28 0.54
CA PHE A 214 -8.84 -10.14 1.47
C PHE A 214 -8.07 -8.94 0.92
N LYS A 215 -7.03 -9.15 0.11
CA LYS A 215 -6.29 -8.06 -0.55
C LYS A 215 -7.11 -7.40 -1.64
N LEU A 216 -7.86 -8.16 -2.42
CA LEU A 216 -8.79 -7.60 -3.42
C LEU A 216 -9.86 -6.75 -2.74
N LEU A 217 -10.43 -7.21 -1.62
CA LEU A 217 -11.36 -6.42 -0.81
C LEU A 217 -10.71 -5.10 -0.32
N GLY A 218 -9.47 -5.16 0.17
CA GLY A 218 -8.72 -3.96 0.57
C GLY A 218 -8.44 -2.99 -0.57
N ILE A 219 -8.13 -3.49 -1.77
CA ILE A 219 -7.93 -2.65 -2.97
C ILE A 219 -9.26 -2.03 -3.43
N SER A 220 -10.36 -2.78 -3.43
CA SER A 220 -11.70 -2.23 -3.69
C SER A 220 -12.07 -1.13 -2.69
N GLY A 221 -11.73 -1.31 -1.41
CA GLY A 221 -11.87 -0.28 -0.38
C GLY A 221 -11.05 0.98 -0.68
N LEU A 222 -9.79 0.84 -1.11
CA LEU A 222 -8.96 1.97 -1.54
C LEU A 222 -9.53 2.70 -2.76
N ILE A 223 -10.16 2.00 -3.70
CA ILE A 223 -10.85 2.62 -4.85
C ILE A 223 -12.10 3.39 -4.38
N GLY A 224 -12.85 2.89 -3.40
CA GLY A 224 -13.93 3.64 -2.75
C GLY A 224 -13.43 4.91 -2.06
N VAL A 225 -12.31 4.82 -1.33
CA VAL A 225 -11.64 5.97 -0.71
C VAL A 225 -11.13 6.96 -1.76
N GLN A 226 -10.64 6.50 -2.92
CA GLN A 226 -10.27 7.37 -4.04
C GLN A 226 -11.46 8.23 -4.52
N GLY A 227 -12.63 7.62 -4.74
CA GLY A 227 -13.85 8.35 -5.09
C GLY A 227 -14.26 9.37 -4.03
N ALA A 228 -14.19 8.99 -2.74
CA ALA A 228 -14.48 9.89 -1.63
C ALA A 228 -13.49 11.06 -1.51
N LEU A 229 -12.20 10.84 -1.75
CA LEU A 229 -11.17 11.88 -1.78
C LEU A 229 -11.36 12.83 -2.97
N GLY A 230 -11.72 12.31 -4.15
CA GLY A 230 -12.02 13.12 -5.33
C GLY A 230 -13.24 14.04 -5.10
N TRP A 231 -14.33 13.51 -4.52
CA TRP A 231 -15.46 14.33 -4.09
C TRP A 231 -15.05 15.40 -3.07
N TRP A 232 -14.21 15.04 -2.08
CA TRP A 232 -13.74 15.97 -1.05
C TRP A 232 -12.88 17.09 -1.63
N MET A 233 -12.03 16.81 -2.63
CA MET A 233 -11.27 17.83 -3.37
C MET A 233 -12.23 18.85 -4.00
N VAL A 234 -13.16 18.39 -4.85
CA VAL A 234 -14.09 19.24 -5.60
C VAL A 234 -14.96 20.08 -4.67
N LYS A 235 -15.67 19.45 -3.72
CA LYS A 235 -16.55 20.14 -2.76
C LYS A 235 -15.81 21.26 -1.99
N SER A 236 -14.51 21.12 -1.82
CA SER A 236 -13.70 22.03 -1.03
C SER A 236 -13.07 23.20 -1.81
N GLY A 237 -13.02 23.11 -3.14
CA GLY A 237 -12.61 24.22 -4.03
C GLY A 237 -13.75 25.19 -4.34
N LEU A 238 -14.95 24.94 -3.79
CA LEU A 238 -16.18 25.70 -4.02
C LEU A 238 -16.69 26.37 -2.72
N LYS A 239 -15.80 26.66 -1.77
CA LYS A 239 -16.16 27.32 -0.50
C LYS A 239 -16.05 28.83 -0.62
N ASP A 240 -16.98 29.55 0.01
CA ASP A 240 -17.02 31.01 0.00
C ASP A 240 -15.80 31.66 0.68
N ASP A 241 -15.11 30.91 1.56
CA ASP A 241 -13.82 31.28 2.15
C ASP A 241 -12.74 31.61 1.09
N LEU A 242 -12.94 31.20 -0.17
CA LEU A 242 -12.05 31.45 -1.32
C LEU A 242 -12.34 32.77 -2.05
N PHE A 243 -13.30 33.58 -1.58
CA PHE A 243 -13.52 34.97 -2.04
C PHE A 243 -12.74 35.99 -1.19
N ALA A 244 -11.95 35.57 -0.20
CA ALA A 244 -11.18 36.48 0.64
C ALA A 244 -10.04 37.15 -0.15
N PRO A 245 -9.69 38.42 0.13
CA PRO A 245 -8.53 39.07 -0.49
C PRO A 245 -7.25 38.25 -0.25
N GLY A 246 -6.62 37.79 -1.33
CA GLY A 246 -5.41 36.95 -1.29
C GLY A 246 -5.64 35.43 -1.26
N SER A 247 -6.89 34.93 -1.26
CA SER A 247 -7.15 33.50 -1.43
C SER A 247 -7.27 33.12 -2.91
N HIS A 248 -6.36 32.27 -3.39
CA HIS A 248 -6.50 31.68 -4.73
C HIS A 248 -7.52 30.52 -4.69
N PRO A 249 -8.55 30.51 -5.57
CA PRO A 249 -9.59 29.50 -5.58
C PRO A 249 -9.11 28.19 -6.21
N ARG A 250 -8.25 27.45 -5.49
CA ARG A 250 -7.66 26.19 -5.95
C ARG A 250 -7.89 25.05 -4.96
N VAL A 251 -7.85 23.81 -5.46
CA VAL A 251 -7.88 22.62 -4.61
C VAL A 251 -6.63 22.61 -3.73
N SER A 252 -6.82 22.62 -2.40
CA SER A 252 -5.70 22.60 -1.46
C SER A 252 -4.72 21.46 -1.74
N GLN A 253 -3.42 21.80 -1.73
CA GLN A 253 -2.27 20.91 -1.92
C GLN A 253 -2.32 19.67 -1.01
N TYR A 254 -2.88 19.79 0.20
CA TYR A 254 -3.09 18.68 1.11
C TYR A 254 -4.08 17.64 0.54
N ARG A 255 -5.17 18.10 -0.08
CA ARG A 255 -6.21 17.22 -0.65
C ARG A 255 -5.74 16.58 -1.95
N LEU A 256 -5.10 17.38 -2.81
CA LEU A 256 -4.47 16.91 -4.04
C LEU A 256 -3.44 15.80 -3.73
N THR A 257 -2.51 16.05 -2.80
CA THR A 257 -1.47 15.08 -2.42
C THR A 257 -2.06 13.86 -1.71
N ALA A 258 -3.10 14.01 -0.89
CA ALA A 258 -3.78 12.86 -0.27
C ALA A 258 -4.46 11.96 -1.31
N HIS A 259 -5.13 12.56 -2.32
CA HIS A 259 -5.74 11.82 -3.41
C HIS A 259 -4.68 11.13 -4.30
N LEU A 260 -3.63 11.85 -4.71
CA LEU A 260 -2.49 11.30 -5.45
C LEU A 260 -1.81 10.15 -4.69
N GLY A 261 -1.59 10.31 -3.38
CA GLY A 261 -0.97 9.29 -2.53
C GLY A 261 -1.81 8.03 -2.40
N ALA A 262 -3.12 8.16 -2.20
CA ALA A 262 -4.01 7.01 -2.20
C ALA A 262 -4.12 6.33 -3.58
N ALA A 263 -3.97 7.08 -4.70
CA ALA A 263 -3.85 6.51 -6.04
C ALA A 263 -2.55 5.70 -6.20
N PHE A 264 -1.42 6.25 -5.76
CA PHE A 264 -0.11 5.57 -5.75
C PHE A 264 -0.11 4.32 -4.85
N LEU A 265 -0.80 4.34 -3.70
CA LEU A 265 -0.99 3.16 -2.84
C LEU A 265 -1.84 2.09 -3.52
N CYS A 266 -2.93 2.50 -4.19
CA CYS A 266 -3.78 1.60 -4.97
C CYS A 266 -2.99 0.94 -6.12
N TYR A 267 -2.28 1.75 -6.91
CA TYR A 267 -1.35 1.31 -7.96
C TYR A 267 -0.32 0.30 -7.43
N THR A 268 0.37 0.66 -6.35
CA THR A 268 1.39 -0.17 -5.70
C THR A 268 0.81 -1.51 -5.26
N ALA A 269 -0.38 -1.51 -4.67
CA ALA A 269 -1.07 -2.73 -4.24
C ALA A 269 -1.46 -3.62 -5.42
N MET A 270 -1.97 -3.06 -6.52
CA MET A 270 -2.29 -3.81 -7.74
C MET A 270 -1.03 -4.40 -8.39
N LEU A 271 -0.03 -3.57 -8.69
CA LEU A 271 1.23 -3.97 -9.32
C LEU A 271 1.96 -5.05 -8.50
N TRP A 272 2.14 -4.82 -7.19
CA TRP A 272 2.85 -5.75 -6.32
C TRP A 272 2.17 -7.12 -6.22
N ASN A 273 0.83 -7.14 -6.15
CA ASN A 273 0.10 -8.41 -6.06
C ASN A 273 0.05 -9.13 -7.42
N GLY A 274 -0.12 -8.43 -8.54
CA GLY A 274 0.00 -9.01 -9.88
C GLY A 274 1.37 -9.67 -10.10
N LEU A 275 2.46 -8.93 -9.84
CA LEU A 275 3.82 -9.47 -9.92
C LEU A 275 4.05 -10.64 -8.94
N SER A 276 3.53 -10.56 -7.72
CA SER A 276 3.65 -11.64 -6.73
C SER A 276 2.95 -12.93 -7.18
N ILE A 277 1.75 -12.85 -7.78
CA ILE A 277 1.06 -14.03 -8.31
C ILE A 277 1.86 -14.65 -9.45
N LEU A 278 2.38 -13.86 -10.41
CA LEU A 278 3.23 -14.37 -11.49
C LEU A 278 4.52 -15.03 -10.97
N ARG A 279 5.17 -14.43 -9.98
CA ARG A 279 6.35 -15.00 -9.32
C ARG A 279 6.01 -16.32 -8.65
N ASP A 280 4.99 -16.36 -7.81
CA ASP A 280 4.64 -17.53 -7.01
C ASP A 280 4.21 -18.71 -7.91
N ASN A 281 3.46 -18.45 -9.00
CA ASN A 281 3.16 -19.45 -10.02
C ASN A 281 4.44 -20.00 -10.70
N ARG A 282 5.40 -19.13 -11.04
CA ARG A 282 6.68 -19.54 -11.67
C ARG A 282 7.56 -20.35 -10.72
N LEU A 283 7.50 -20.07 -9.42
CA LEU A 283 8.22 -20.82 -8.39
C LEU A 283 7.61 -22.22 -8.17
N VAL A 284 6.30 -22.39 -8.33
CA VAL A 284 5.62 -23.69 -8.25
C VAL A 284 5.76 -24.51 -9.54
N SER A 285 5.83 -23.88 -10.72
CA SER A 285 5.97 -24.64 -11.98
C SER A 285 7.30 -25.39 -12.12
N ASN A 286 8.34 -25.00 -11.36
CA ASN A 286 9.54 -25.81 -11.18
C ASN A 286 10.02 -25.64 -9.72
N PRO A 287 9.53 -26.48 -8.79
CA PRO A 287 9.77 -26.29 -7.36
C PRO A 287 11.25 -26.38 -6.96
N ALA A 288 12.05 -27.19 -7.65
CA ALA A 288 13.49 -27.35 -7.38
C ALA A 288 14.27 -26.05 -7.67
N ARG A 289 14.18 -25.52 -8.91
CA ARG A 289 14.76 -24.21 -9.27
C ARG A 289 14.13 -23.06 -8.46
N GLY A 290 12.87 -23.21 -8.06
CA GLY A 290 12.19 -22.29 -7.16
C GLY A 290 12.87 -22.20 -5.79
N LEU A 291 13.17 -23.35 -5.17
CA LEU A 291 13.83 -23.42 -3.87
C LEU A 291 15.29 -22.97 -3.93
N GLU A 292 16.03 -23.38 -4.97
CA GLU A 292 17.41 -22.93 -5.24
C GLU A 292 17.47 -21.40 -5.27
N LYS A 293 16.63 -20.77 -6.10
CA LYS A 293 16.57 -19.31 -6.25
C LYS A 293 16.19 -18.59 -4.95
N LEU A 294 15.21 -19.11 -4.20
CA LEU A 294 14.82 -18.51 -2.92
C LEU A 294 15.91 -18.69 -1.86
N THR A 295 16.66 -19.79 -1.89
CA THR A 295 17.82 -20.04 -1.01
C THR A 295 18.96 -19.06 -1.33
N GLN A 296 19.32 -18.90 -2.61
CA GLN A 296 20.29 -17.90 -3.07
C GLN A 296 19.90 -16.49 -2.62
N LEU A 297 18.64 -16.08 -2.82
CA LEU A 297 18.13 -14.78 -2.36
C LEU A 297 18.04 -14.66 -0.83
N SER A 298 18.03 -15.77 -0.08
CA SER A 298 17.97 -15.77 1.38
C SER A 298 19.31 -15.50 2.05
N SER A 299 20.41 -15.62 1.30
CA SER A 299 21.78 -15.21 1.65
C SER A 299 21.85 -14.02 2.63
N PRO A 300 22.58 -14.14 3.76
CA PRO A 300 22.83 -13.03 4.68
C PRO A 300 23.51 -11.84 3.99
N GLN A 301 24.38 -12.10 3.01
CA GLN A 301 25.08 -11.08 2.22
C GLN A 301 24.10 -10.19 1.42
N LEU A 302 22.90 -10.70 1.08
CA LEU A 302 21.83 -9.93 0.42
C LEU A 302 20.81 -9.34 1.41
N SER A 303 20.99 -9.48 2.72
CA SER A 303 20.07 -8.98 3.75
C SER A 303 19.92 -7.45 3.69
N PHE A 304 21.05 -6.72 3.68
CA PHE A 304 21.06 -5.26 3.59
C PHE A 304 20.38 -4.79 2.30
N PHE A 305 20.87 -5.24 1.14
CA PHE A 305 20.31 -4.88 -0.18
C PHE A 305 18.78 -5.09 -0.26
N ARG A 306 18.25 -6.23 0.21
CA ARG A 306 16.80 -6.50 0.20
C ARG A 306 16.00 -5.53 1.07
N LYS A 307 16.53 -5.14 2.23
CA LYS A 307 15.91 -4.13 3.11
C LYS A 307 15.99 -2.74 2.49
N SER A 308 17.14 -2.37 1.92
CA SER A 308 17.34 -1.08 1.26
C SER A 308 16.44 -0.89 0.06
N VAL A 309 16.10 -1.94 -0.71
CA VAL A 309 15.10 -1.85 -1.79
C VAL A 309 13.69 -1.56 -1.26
N ALA A 310 13.32 -2.05 -0.07
CA ALA A 310 12.04 -1.71 0.56
C ALA A 310 12.04 -0.27 1.10
N GLY A 311 13.15 0.17 1.72
CA GLY A 311 13.33 1.57 2.12
C GLY A 311 13.33 2.53 0.94
N LEU A 312 13.90 2.12 -0.19
CA LEU A 312 13.91 2.89 -1.43
C LEU A 312 12.50 3.07 -2.01
N ALA A 313 11.64 2.05 -1.94
CA ALA A 313 10.24 2.17 -2.38
C ALA A 313 9.49 3.25 -1.58
N LEU A 314 9.74 3.31 -0.26
CA LEU A 314 9.19 4.35 0.61
C LEU A 314 9.78 5.73 0.31
N LEU A 315 11.10 5.84 0.11
CA LEU A 315 11.77 7.10 -0.22
C LEU A 315 11.29 7.68 -1.56
N VAL A 316 11.16 6.85 -2.60
CA VAL A 316 10.58 7.26 -3.90
C VAL A 316 9.13 7.69 -3.74
N PHE A 317 8.32 6.97 -2.96
CA PHE A 317 6.95 7.35 -2.68
C PHE A 317 6.87 8.72 -1.97
N ILE A 318 7.67 8.94 -0.92
CA ILE A 318 7.71 10.23 -0.19
C ILE A 318 8.15 11.37 -1.12
N THR A 319 9.15 11.13 -1.97
CA THR A 319 9.62 12.12 -2.97
C THR A 319 8.55 12.44 -4.01
N ALA A 320 7.75 11.45 -4.43
CA ALA A 320 6.60 11.68 -5.29
C ALA A 320 5.51 12.53 -4.59
N MET A 321 5.29 12.31 -3.29
CA MET A 321 4.32 13.08 -2.51
C MET A 321 4.76 14.53 -2.28
N SER A 322 6.05 14.81 -2.04
CA SER A 322 6.54 16.19 -1.98
C SER A 322 6.41 16.90 -3.34
N GLY A 323 6.57 16.17 -4.45
CA GLY A 323 6.26 16.70 -5.79
C GLY A 323 4.77 17.05 -5.96
N GLY A 324 3.87 16.27 -5.34
CA GLY A 324 2.44 16.59 -5.26
C GLY A 324 2.14 17.89 -4.50
N LEU A 325 2.91 18.19 -3.44
CA LEU A 325 2.82 19.46 -2.73
C LEU A 325 3.34 20.63 -3.58
N VAL A 326 4.47 20.44 -4.29
CA VAL A 326 5.01 21.44 -5.24
C VAL A 326 3.97 21.79 -6.31
N ALA A 327 3.33 20.79 -6.92
CA ALA A 327 2.29 21.00 -7.94
C ALA A 327 0.96 21.52 -7.37
N GLY A 328 0.67 21.28 -6.09
CA GLY A 328 -0.50 21.84 -5.41
C GLY A 328 -0.33 23.28 -4.94
N LEU A 329 0.92 23.74 -4.77
CA LEU A 329 1.27 25.12 -4.42
C LEU A 329 1.70 25.97 -5.62
N ASP A 330 1.85 25.37 -6.81
CA ASP A 330 2.45 25.96 -8.01
C ASP A 330 3.92 26.41 -7.79
N ALA A 331 4.56 25.79 -6.80
CA ALA A 331 5.91 26.11 -6.33
C ALA A 331 7.02 25.79 -7.35
N GLY A 332 6.68 25.18 -8.50
CA GLY A 332 7.61 24.97 -9.61
C GLY A 332 8.02 26.26 -10.32
N MET A 333 7.29 27.35 -10.12
CA MET A 333 7.50 28.66 -10.76
C MET A 333 8.29 29.67 -9.91
N ILE A 334 8.81 29.25 -8.74
CA ILE A 334 9.44 30.17 -7.78
C ILE A 334 10.95 30.33 -8.04
N TYR A 335 11.70 29.22 -7.96
CA TYR A 335 13.11 29.18 -8.36
C TYR A 335 13.29 28.24 -9.55
N ASN A 336 13.81 28.78 -10.65
CA ASN A 336 13.90 28.07 -11.93
C ASN A 336 15.35 27.79 -12.38
N GLU A 337 16.32 27.99 -11.49
CA GLU A 337 17.70 27.51 -11.64
C GLU A 337 17.94 26.17 -10.94
N PHE A 338 18.96 25.43 -11.38
CA PHE A 338 19.48 24.24 -10.68
C PHE A 338 21.02 24.19 -10.85
N PRO A 339 21.81 23.80 -9.83
CA PRO A 339 21.43 23.35 -8.49
C PRO A 339 21.13 24.49 -7.50
N ARG A 340 21.35 25.75 -7.88
CA ARG A 340 21.07 26.92 -7.03
C ARG A 340 19.57 27.20 -6.89
N MET A 341 19.23 28.02 -5.91
CA MET A 341 17.94 28.69 -5.73
C MET A 341 18.27 30.16 -5.47
N GLY A 342 18.17 30.99 -6.52
CA GLY A 342 18.65 32.36 -6.49
C GLY A 342 20.16 32.45 -6.20
N LYS A 343 20.54 33.25 -5.20
CA LYS A 343 21.96 33.51 -4.88
C LYS A 343 22.70 32.34 -4.22
N GLY A 344 21.99 31.34 -3.69
CA GLY A 344 22.56 30.24 -2.89
C GLY A 344 22.11 28.86 -3.36
N PHE A 345 22.35 27.83 -2.54
CA PHE A 345 21.74 26.48 -2.73
C PHE A 345 20.38 26.33 -2.05
N ALA A 346 19.98 27.33 -1.26
CA ALA A 346 18.69 27.44 -0.61
C ALA A 346 18.30 28.93 -0.51
N PRO A 347 16.99 29.26 -0.49
CA PRO A 347 16.50 30.61 -0.19
C PRO A 347 16.95 31.12 1.20
N PRO A 348 16.87 32.44 1.45
CA PRO A 348 17.16 33.03 2.76
C PRO A 348 16.30 32.42 3.89
N LYS A 349 16.85 32.33 5.11
CA LYS A 349 16.12 31.79 6.27
C LYS A 349 14.81 32.53 6.58
N SER A 350 14.75 33.83 6.31
CA SER A 350 13.55 34.67 6.46
C SER A 350 12.41 34.24 5.53
N GLU A 351 12.76 33.75 4.34
CA GLU A 351 11.80 33.23 3.37
C GLU A 351 11.42 31.77 3.68
N LEU A 352 12.38 30.95 4.12
CA LEU A 352 12.13 29.53 4.43
C LEU A 352 11.28 29.31 5.69
N PHE A 353 11.30 30.26 6.63
CA PHE A 353 10.57 30.21 7.90
C PHE A 353 9.83 31.52 8.12
N ASP A 354 9.04 31.92 7.12
CA ASP A 354 8.21 33.12 7.21
C ASP A 354 7.09 32.90 8.24
N LYS A 355 6.87 33.92 9.07
CA LYS A 355 5.79 33.98 10.05
C LYS A 355 4.41 34.07 9.39
N PHE A 356 4.31 34.54 8.14
CA PHE A 356 3.07 34.58 7.37
C PHE A 356 2.34 33.22 7.32
N TYR A 357 3.09 32.12 7.24
CA TYR A 357 2.52 30.78 7.23
C TYR A 357 2.17 30.23 8.62
N SER A 358 2.63 30.87 9.70
CA SER A 358 2.29 30.49 11.09
C SER A 358 0.85 30.91 11.38
N ARG A 359 0.03 30.00 11.93
CA ARG A 359 -1.39 30.31 12.29
C ARG A 359 -1.61 30.44 13.79
N LYS A 360 -0.53 30.28 14.57
CA LYS A 360 -0.52 30.53 16.00
C LYS A 360 0.38 31.71 16.32
N GLU A 361 -0.07 32.53 17.27
CA GLU A 361 0.70 33.65 17.82
C GLU A 361 1.99 33.20 18.50
N ASP A 362 2.02 31.97 19.05
CA ASP A 362 3.19 31.36 19.70
C ASP A 362 4.28 30.89 18.72
N GLY A 363 4.03 30.92 17.40
CA GLY A 363 4.97 30.45 16.37
C GLY A 363 5.23 28.93 16.37
N SER A 364 4.54 28.14 17.19
CA SER A 364 4.83 26.71 17.38
C SER A 364 4.51 25.84 16.15
N ASP A 365 3.78 26.37 15.17
CA ASP A 365 3.50 25.71 13.89
C ASP A 365 4.37 26.19 12.71
N ILE A 366 5.31 27.12 12.93
CA ILE A 366 6.14 27.74 11.87
C ILE A 366 6.90 26.71 11.02
N TRP A 367 7.48 25.68 11.64
CA TRP A 367 8.29 24.68 10.94
C TRP A 367 7.46 23.84 9.98
N TRP A 368 6.47 23.11 10.49
CA TRP A 368 5.71 22.16 9.66
C TRP A 368 4.80 22.88 8.67
N ARG A 369 4.32 24.10 8.96
CA ARG A 369 3.55 24.87 7.99
C ARG A 369 4.41 25.39 6.86
N ASN A 370 5.60 25.94 7.13
CA ASN A 370 6.48 26.32 6.03
C ASN A 370 6.85 25.10 5.16
N MET A 371 7.16 23.94 5.75
CA MET A 371 7.42 22.69 5.01
C MET A 371 6.23 22.12 4.19
N LEU A 372 5.01 22.64 4.32
CA LEU A 372 3.80 22.10 3.64
C LEU A 372 2.91 23.17 2.96
N GLU A 373 3.13 24.45 3.24
CA GLU A 373 2.32 25.60 2.78
C GLU A 373 3.16 26.71 2.14
N ASN A 374 4.45 26.84 2.46
CA ASN A 374 5.34 27.83 1.84
C ASN A 374 5.92 27.27 0.53
N PRO A 375 5.66 27.92 -0.63
CA PRO A 375 6.13 27.45 -1.92
C PRO A 375 7.66 27.27 -1.99
N SER A 376 8.45 28.23 -1.50
CA SER A 376 9.91 28.19 -1.54
C SER A 376 10.48 27.03 -0.72
N THR A 377 9.95 26.81 0.48
CA THR A 377 10.37 25.72 1.37
C THR A 377 9.96 24.37 0.83
N VAL A 378 8.72 24.23 0.32
CA VAL A 378 8.23 23.00 -0.31
C VAL A 378 9.03 22.65 -1.57
N GLN A 379 9.43 23.65 -2.37
CA GLN A 379 10.30 23.44 -3.54
C GLN A 379 11.70 22.96 -3.12
N LEU A 380 12.29 23.56 -2.07
CA LEU A 380 13.57 23.12 -1.50
C LEU A 380 13.50 21.70 -0.94
N ASP A 381 12.47 21.38 -0.14
CA ASP A 381 12.26 20.05 0.44
C ASP A 381 12.13 18.98 -0.65
N HIS A 382 11.41 19.27 -1.75
CA HIS A 382 11.33 18.38 -2.89
C HIS A 382 12.69 18.21 -3.60
N ARG A 383 13.45 19.30 -3.82
CA ARG A 383 14.81 19.24 -4.40
C ARG A 383 15.76 18.39 -3.54
N ILE A 384 15.69 18.52 -2.20
CA ILE A 384 16.48 17.71 -1.25
C ILE A 384 16.06 16.22 -1.33
N LEU A 385 14.75 15.93 -1.34
CA LEU A 385 14.25 14.55 -1.44
C LEU A 385 14.60 13.89 -2.79
N ALA A 386 14.54 14.64 -3.89
CA ALA A 386 14.90 14.18 -5.22
C ALA A 386 16.40 13.87 -5.34
N THR A 387 17.27 14.79 -4.90
CA THR A 387 18.73 14.59 -4.90
C THR A 387 19.16 13.47 -3.94
N THR A 388 18.50 13.35 -2.78
CA THR A 388 18.68 12.21 -1.85
C THR A 388 18.29 10.89 -2.51
N THR A 389 17.12 10.82 -3.15
CA THR A 389 16.64 9.62 -3.86
C THR A 389 17.58 9.19 -4.98
N PHE A 390 18.04 10.15 -5.79
CA PHE A 390 19.03 9.94 -6.84
C PHE A 390 20.33 9.35 -6.27
N THR A 391 20.88 9.99 -5.24
CA THR A 391 22.15 9.58 -4.60
C THR A 391 22.02 8.19 -3.98
N VAL A 392 20.93 7.90 -3.24
CA VAL A 392 20.68 6.59 -2.64
C VAL A 392 20.55 5.49 -3.71
N ILE A 393 19.92 5.76 -4.86
CA ILE A 393 19.84 4.79 -5.96
C ILE A 393 21.22 4.50 -6.55
N LEU A 394 22.02 5.53 -6.84
CA LEU A 394 23.36 5.35 -7.38
C LEU A 394 24.29 4.65 -6.38
N SER A 395 24.24 5.03 -5.08
CA SER A 395 24.99 4.36 -4.02
C SER A 395 24.59 2.88 -3.87
N LEU A 396 23.30 2.56 -3.97
CA LEU A 396 22.83 1.17 -3.90
C LEU A 396 23.26 0.35 -5.13
N TRP A 397 23.24 0.96 -6.32
CA TRP A 397 23.78 0.34 -7.54
C TRP A 397 25.29 0.10 -7.42
N ALA A 398 26.07 1.11 -7.00
CA ALA A 398 27.50 1.02 -6.77
C ALA A 398 27.82 -0.10 -5.76
N TYR A 399 27.09 -0.17 -4.64
CA TYR A 399 27.19 -1.25 -3.68
C TYR A 399 27.02 -2.65 -4.30
N THR A 400 26.04 -2.83 -5.22
CA THR A 400 25.89 -4.11 -5.95
C THR A 400 26.99 -4.40 -6.97
N ARG A 401 27.73 -3.38 -7.44
CA ARG A 401 28.77 -3.51 -8.47
C ARG A 401 30.18 -3.73 -7.90
N TYR A 402 30.49 -3.06 -6.78
CA TYR A 402 31.82 -3.02 -6.17
C TYR A 402 31.96 -3.95 -4.95
N SER A 403 30.87 -4.27 -4.23
CA SER A 403 30.95 -5.30 -3.18
C SER A 403 31.03 -6.70 -3.79
N SER A 404 32.22 -7.31 -3.78
CA SER A 404 32.45 -8.67 -4.32
C SER A 404 31.48 -9.72 -3.74
N LYS A 405 31.18 -9.63 -2.44
CA LYS A 405 30.24 -10.53 -1.74
C LYS A 405 28.81 -10.41 -2.29
N VAL A 406 28.33 -9.19 -2.51
CA VAL A 406 26.98 -8.94 -3.07
C VAL A 406 26.96 -9.30 -4.55
N ARG A 407 27.98 -8.90 -5.31
CA ARG A 407 28.09 -9.15 -6.76
C ARG A 407 28.03 -10.64 -7.10
N ALA A 408 28.67 -11.48 -6.29
CA ALA A 408 28.64 -12.93 -6.45
C ALA A 408 27.26 -13.53 -6.09
N ALA A 409 26.64 -13.08 -5.00
CA ALA A 409 25.34 -13.59 -4.55
C ALA A 409 24.15 -13.10 -5.41
N LEU A 410 24.24 -11.93 -6.05
CA LEU A 410 23.10 -11.24 -6.66
C LEU A 410 22.71 -11.83 -8.04
N PRO A 411 21.49 -12.38 -8.19
CA PRO A 411 21.06 -13.02 -9.44
C PRO A 411 21.02 -12.05 -10.64
N LYS A 412 21.27 -12.56 -11.85
CA LYS A 412 21.28 -11.77 -13.11
C LYS A 412 20.02 -10.90 -13.27
N ALA A 413 18.84 -11.41 -12.91
CA ALA A 413 17.57 -10.67 -13.00
C ALA A 413 17.44 -9.51 -11.99
N ALA A 414 18.08 -9.61 -10.83
CA ALA A 414 18.14 -8.53 -9.84
C ALA A 414 19.15 -7.46 -10.24
N ARG A 415 20.31 -7.85 -10.79
CA ARG A 415 21.28 -6.92 -11.41
C ARG A 415 20.66 -6.10 -12.54
N LYS A 416 19.96 -6.75 -13.49
CA LYS A 416 19.19 -6.05 -14.53
C LYS A 416 18.09 -5.15 -13.95
N GLY A 417 17.47 -5.54 -12.84
CA GLY A 417 16.46 -4.71 -12.15
C GLY A 417 17.06 -3.45 -11.54
N MET A 418 18.18 -3.56 -10.82
CA MET A 418 18.88 -2.41 -10.24
C MET A 418 19.37 -1.44 -11.31
N LEU A 419 19.90 -1.96 -12.42
CA LEU A 419 20.31 -1.13 -13.56
C LEU A 419 19.09 -0.42 -14.21
N GLY A 420 17.93 -1.06 -14.29
CA GLY A 420 16.70 -0.41 -14.76
C GLY A 420 16.25 0.75 -13.86
N VAL A 421 16.37 0.60 -12.53
CA VAL A 421 16.09 1.68 -11.57
C VAL A 421 17.06 2.86 -11.73
N VAL A 422 18.33 2.61 -12.07
CA VAL A 422 19.30 3.67 -12.38
C VAL A 422 18.89 4.46 -13.63
N HIS A 423 18.49 3.80 -14.72
CA HIS A 423 18.02 4.50 -15.92
C HIS A 423 16.77 5.35 -15.64
N LEU A 424 15.82 4.81 -14.85
CA LEU A 424 14.61 5.53 -14.46
C LEU A 424 14.92 6.75 -13.59
N VAL A 425 15.89 6.70 -12.66
CA VAL A 425 16.21 7.88 -11.84
C VAL A 425 17.01 8.93 -12.60
N LEU A 426 17.88 8.53 -13.54
CA LEU A 426 18.57 9.45 -14.45
C LEU A 426 17.55 10.22 -15.30
N MET A 427 16.59 9.50 -15.91
CA MET A 427 15.48 10.09 -16.66
C MET A 427 14.61 11.00 -15.78
N GLN A 428 14.30 10.58 -14.55
CA GLN A 428 13.47 11.38 -13.62
C GLN A 428 14.16 12.68 -13.19
N ALA A 429 15.47 12.62 -12.94
CA ALA A 429 16.26 13.81 -12.61
C ALA A 429 16.33 14.78 -13.80
N ALA A 430 16.59 14.26 -15.01
CA ALA A 430 16.57 15.06 -16.24
C ALA A 430 15.20 15.74 -16.45
N LEU A 431 14.10 14.98 -16.38
CA LEU A 431 12.74 15.51 -16.50
C LEU A 431 12.44 16.59 -15.45
N GLY A 432 12.89 16.41 -14.20
CA GLY A 432 12.66 17.38 -13.12
C GLY A 432 13.44 18.68 -13.34
N ILE A 433 14.72 18.57 -13.69
CA ILE A 433 15.57 19.72 -13.99
C ILE A 433 15.07 20.46 -15.24
N SER A 434 14.66 19.76 -16.30
CA SER A 434 14.09 20.38 -17.50
C SER A 434 12.72 21.03 -17.23
N THR A 435 11.84 20.39 -16.45
CA THR A 435 10.57 21.02 -16.02
C THR A 435 10.84 22.34 -15.30
N LEU A 436 11.89 22.40 -14.50
CA LEU A 436 12.26 23.57 -13.72
C LEU A 436 12.89 24.68 -14.60
N ILE A 437 13.88 24.35 -15.44
CA ILE A 437 14.58 25.32 -16.30
C ILE A 437 13.65 25.93 -17.36
N TYR A 438 12.69 25.16 -17.90
CA TYR A 438 11.77 25.64 -18.94
C TYR A 438 10.45 26.24 -18.40
N LEU A 439 10.39 26.63 -17.12
CA LEU A 439 9.20 27.27 -16.51
C LEU A 439 7.93 26.39 -16.55
N VAL A 440 8.07 25.14 -16.11
CA VAL A 440 6.99 24.13 -15.94
C VAL A 440 6.10 23.92 -17.19
N PRO A 441 6.66 23.59 -18.37
CA PRO A 441 5.83 23.28 -19.54
C PRO A 441 4.98 22.04 -19.26
N ILE A 442 3.68 22.12 -19.56
CA ILE A 442 2.70 21.04 -19.27
C ILE A 442 3.19 19.65 -19.74
N PRO A 443 3.78 19.46 -20.95
CA PRO A 443 4.30 18.16 -21.37
C PRO A 443 5.45 17.64 -20.49
N LEU A 444 6.37 18.52 -20.05
CA LEU A 444 7.48 18.13 -19.19
C LEU A 444 7.01 17.83 -17.76
N ALA A 445 6.12 18.64 -17.21
CA ALA A 445 5.52 18.41 -15.89
C ALA A 445 4.73 17.09 -15.84
N ALA A 446 3.91 16.82 -16.86
CA ALA A 446 3.19 15.55 -17.00
C ALA A 446 4.13 14.36 -17.20
N ALA A 447 5.18 14.50 -18.02
CA ALA A 447 6.21 13.47 -18.20
C ALA A 447 6.99 13.20 -16.91
N HIS A 448 7.32 14.24 -16.12
CA HIS A 448 7.97 14.11 -14.82
C HIS A 448 7.07 13.38 -13.80
N GLN A 449 5.76 13.66 -13.80
CA GLN A 449 4.80 12.92 -12.98
C GLN A 449 4.71 11.44 -13.40
N ALA A 450 4.63 11.17 -14.71
CA ALA A 450 4.65 9.81 -15.26
C ALA A 450 5.95 9.05 -14.94
N GLY A 451 7.09 9.74 -15.02
CA GLY A 451 8.40 9.21 -14.66
C GLY A 451 8.53 8.88 -13.17
N SER A 452 7.87 9.64 -12.29
CA SER A 452 7.85 9.39 -10.84
C SER A 452 7.19 8.04 -10.50
N ILE A 453 5.98 7.80 -11.05
CA ILE A 453 5.29 6.52 -10.88
C ILE A 453 6.00 5.39 -11.63
N ALA A 454 6.65 5.64 -12.77
CA ALA A 454 7.50 4.67 -13.47
C ALA A 454 8.74 4.27 -12.65
N LEU A 455 9.39 5.22 -11.97
CA LEU A 455 10.52 4.97 -11.06
C LEU A 455 10.07 4.09 -9.87
N LEU A 456 8.95 4.42 -9.24
CA LEU A 456 8.35 3.60 -8.19
C LEU A 456 8.05 2.17 -8.70
N SER A 457 7.52 2.06 -9.92
CA SER A 457 7.27 0.77 -10.60
C SER A 457 8.54 -0.04 -10.78
N GLY A 458 9.64 0.59 -11.21
CA GLY A 458 10.95 -0.03 -11.33
C GLY A 458 11.47 -0.58 -9.99
N VAL A 459 11.33 0.20 -8.92
CA VAL A 459 11.71 -0.22 -7.56
C VAL A 459 10.82 -1.36 -7.05
N LEU A 460 9.52 -1.34 -7.31
CA LEU A 460 8.60 -2.42 -6.95
C LEU A 460 8.88 -3.71 -7.75
N VAL A 461 9.24 -3.61 -9.03
CA VAL A 461 9.69 -4.74 -9.86
C VAL A 461 11.02 -5.31 -9.35
N LEU A 462 11.98 -4.47 -8.98
CA LEU A 462 13.22 -4.90 -8.33
C LEU A 462 12.92 -5.60 -7.00
N GLY A 463 12.10 -4.97 -6.15
CA GLY A 463 11.61 -5.51 -4.88
C GLY A 463 11.00 -6.89 -5.05
N ASN A 464 10.11 -7.09 -6.03
CA ASN A 464 9.47 -8.37 -6.28
C ASN A 464 10.47 -9.48 -6.66
N ARG A 465 11.54 -9.13 -7.39
CA ARG A 465 12.62 -10.04 -7.82
C ARG A 465 13.58 -10.45 -6.69
N VAL A 466 13.70 -9.65 -5.62
CA VAL A 466 14.69 -9.84 -4.54
C VAL A 466 14.05 -10.22 -3.20
N TRP A 467 12.78 -9.89 -3.01
CA TRP A 467 12.03 -10.20 -1.79
C TRP A 467 11.75 -11.71 -1.69
N VAL A 468 11.88 -12.23 -0.47
CA VAL A 468 11.66 -13.65 -0.14
C VAL A 468 10.50 -13.78 0.84
N PRO A 469 9.26 -13.96 0.37
CA PRO A 469 8.13 -14.20 1.26
C PRO A 469 8.23 -15.58 1.92
N ARG A 470 7.97 -15.63 3.24
CA ARG A 470 7.81 -16.90 3.98
C ARG A 470 6.67 -17.76 3.41
N SER A 471 5.64 -17.14 2.83
CA SER A 471 4.55 -17.84 2.15
C SER A 471 5.04 -18.58 0.90
N SER A 472 5.80 -17.92 0.02
CA SER A 472 6.32 -18.51 -1.21
C SER A 472 7.34 -19.62 -0.93
N LEU A 473 8.18 -19.47 0.10
CA LEU A 473 9.06 -20.54 0.57
C LEU A 473 8.27 -21.81 0.97
N ARG A 474 7.27 -21.67 1.85
CA ARG A 474 6.41 -22.79 2.28
C ARG A 474 5.67 -23.44 1.12
N LEU A 475 5.14 -22.61 0.22
CA LEU A 475 4.41 -23.03 -0.98
C LEU A 475 5.29 -23.93 -1.86
N VAL A 476 6.53 -23.49 -2.17
CA VAL A 476 7.51 -24.26 -2.94
C VAL A 476 7.95 -25.54 -2.22
N GLN A 477 8.22 -25.47 -0.91
CA GLN A 477 8.57 -26.65 -0.11
C GLN A 477 7.46 -27.70 -0.07
N ASN A 478 6.20 -27.28 0.01
CA ASN A 478 5.05 -28.18 -0.04
C ASN A 478 4.88 -28.79 -1.44
N SER A 479 5.06 -28.00 -2.51
CA SER A 479 5.05 -28.51 -3.89
C SER A 479 6.18 -29.51 -4.16
N LEU A 480 7.39 -29.28 -3.63
CA LEU A 480 8.48 -30.26 -3.67
C LEU A 480 8.10 -31.57 -2.97
N LYS A 481 7.57 -31.49 -1.75
CA LYS A 481 7.17 -32.69 -0.98
C LYS A 481 6.05 -33.48 -1.64
N GLN A 482 5.09 -32.79 -2.28
CA GLN A 482 4.05 -33.44 -3.09
C GLN A 482 4.63 -34.14 -4.32
N ALA A 483 5.55 -33.48 -5.04
CA ALA A 483 6.25 -34.07 -6.19
C ALA A 483 7.18 -35.25 -5.79
N SER A 484 7.64 -35.30 -4.54
CA SER A 484 8.49 -36.37 -4.00
C SER A 484 7.74 -37.39 -3.12
N GLY A 485 6.39 -37.39 -3.12
CA GLY A 485 5.57 -38.35 -2.35
C GLY A 485 5.63 -38.23 -0.82
N ALA A 486 6.23 -37.18 -0.25
CA ALA A 486 6.47 -37.05 1.18
C ALA A 486 5.32 -36.33 1.94
N LYS A 487 4.91 -36.87 3.08
CA LYS A 487 3.83 -36.30 3.92
C LYS A 487 4.16 -34.88 4.43
N PRO A 488 3.17 -33.98 4.57
CA PRO A 488 3.37 -32.59 4.99
C PRO A 488 3.83 -32.49 6.46
N VAL A 489 4.71 -31.52 6.73
CA VAL A 489 5.36 -31.35 8.05
C VAL A 489 4.71 -30.22 8.84
N GLY A 490 4.42 -30.47 10.12
CA GLY A 490 3.70 -29.54 11.00
C GLY A 490 4.52 -28.29 11.44
N PRO A 491 3.84 -27.27 12.00
CA PRO A 491 4.45 -25.95 12.24
C PRO A 491 5.65 -25.91 13.19
N LYS A 492 5.77 -26.89 14.11
CA LYS A 492 6.87 -26.98 15.08
C LYS A 492 8.19 -27.38 14.41
N ALA A 493 8.20 -28.45 13.62
CA ALA A 493 9.40 -28.90 12.91
C ALA A 493 9.89 -27.85 11.88
N MET A 494 8.98 -27.17 11.19
CA MET A 494 9.33 -26.02 10.33
C MET A 494 10.08 -24.90 11.09
N ARG A 495 9.84 -24.69 12.39
CA ARG A 495 10.58 -23.72 13.22
C ARG A 495 11.98 -24.21 13.58
N ALA A 496 12.21 -25.52 13.64
CA ALA A 496 13.53 -26.12 13.84
C ALA A 496 14.36 -26.03 12.54
N ASP A 497 13.81 -26.44 11.40
CA ASP A 497 14.46 -26.37 10.08
C ASP A 497 14.91 -24.93 9.75
N LEU A 498 14.08 -23.93 10.03
CA LEU A 498 14.41 -22.53 9.77
C LEU A 498 15.55 -22.02 10.66
N LYS A 499 15.66 -22.51 11.90
CA LYS A 499 16.80 -22.22 12.79
C LYS A 499 18.06 -22.98 12.38
N ALA A 500 17.93 -24.22 11.89
CA ALA A 500 19.04 -25.04 11.40
C ALA A 500 19.65 -24.43 10.12
N LEU A 501 18.83 -24.06 9.14
CA LEU A 501 19.25 -23.38 7.91
C LEU A 501 19.86 -21.99 8.17
N GLN A 502 19.42 -21.30 9.23
CA GLN A 502 20.02 -20.03 9.66
C GLN A 502 21.37 -20.19 10.40
N ARG A 503 21.65 -21.37 10.99
CA ARG A 503 22.91 -21.65 11.69
C ARG A 503 23.98 -22.30 10.80
N ASN A 504 23.60 -23.28 9.98
CA ASN A 504 24.55 -24.22 9.39
C ASN A 504 24.80 -24.01 7.89
N GLY A 505 24.10 -23.07 7.24
CA GLY A 505 24.12 -22.95 5.77
C GLY A 505 23.39 -24.11 5.06
N PRO A 506 23.46 -24.17 3.72
CA PRO A 506 22.83 -25.25 2.97
C PRO A 506 23.61 -26.56 3.15
N ILE A 507 22.94 -27.61 3.65
CA ILE A 507 23.48 -28.96 3.64
C ILE A 507 23.46 -29.46 2.19
N VAL A 508 24.63 -29.52 1.56
CA VAL A 508 24.82 -30.24 0.30
C VAL A 508 24.69 -31.72 0.62
N ARG A 509 23.56 -32.34 0.24
CA ARG A 509 23.48 -33.80 0.14
C ARG A 509 23.89 -34.18 -1.28
N SER A 510 25.00 -34.88 -1.39
CA SER A 510 25.39 -35.62 -2.59
C SER A 510 24.44 -36.79 -2.79
N SER A 511 23.66 -36.75 -3.86
CA SER A 511 22.86 -37.87 -4.40
C SER A 511 22.63 -37.57 -5.88
#